data_AF-A0A929C7D1-F1
#
_entry.id   AF-A0A929C7D1-F1
#
_cell.length_a   1.000
_cell.length_b   1.000
_cell.length_c   1.000
_cell.angle_alpha   90.00
_cell.angle_beta   90.00
_cell.angle_gamma   90.00
#
_symmetry.space_group_name_H-M   'P 1'
#
loop_
_entity.id
_entity.type
_entity.pdbx_description
1 polymer ?
#
loop_
_entity_poly.entity_id
_entity_poly.type
_entity_poly.pdbx_seq_one_letter_code
_entity_poly.pdbx_strand_id
1 'polypeptide(L)'
;MLDYEQYSDFIIFYCSGFSSEFAKFLILRYYFQPKENFKGPLDGIIYSFLISLGFATVATVLYAYNVMGVHVNLLFLFTYALANIVFAILLGFFVGLDKTRKNRFIDSMTGLLTATFFHGLYILCFLTKDYRLLIILAVGSIIITILLTLKSLKIKVED
;
A
#
# COMPACT_ATOMS: atom_id res chain seq x y z
N MET A 1 4.96 12.78 -31.69
CA MET A 1 3.74 12.06 -31.26
C MET A 1 4.03 11.00 -30.17
N LEU A 2 5.28 10.91 -29.66
CA LEU A 2 5.68 9.97 -28.62
C LEU A 2 5.56 10.53 -27.18
N ASP A 3 5.19 11.81 -27.01
CA ASP A 3 5.11 12.42 -25.68
C ASP A 3 3.73 12.28 -25.04
N TYR A 4 2.63 12.42 -25.80
CA TYR A 4 1.29 12.50 -25.19
C TYR A 4 0.81 11.16 -24.59
N GLU A 5 1.10 10.03 -25.25
CA GLU A 5 0.76 8.69 -24.74
C GLU A 5 1.54 8.36 -23.46
N GLN A 6 2.84 8.67 -23.42
CA GLN A 6 3.67 8.39 -22.25
C GLN A 6 3.30 9.24 -21.02
N TYR A 7 2.91 10.51 -21.22
CA TYR A 7 2.39 11.36 -20.14
C TYR A 7 1.01 10.89 -19.65
N SER A 8 0.15 10.44 -20.58
CA SER A 8 -1.16 9.85 -20.26
C SER A 8 -0.98 8.59 -19.41
N ASP A 9 -0.08 7.69 -19.80
CA ASP A 9 0.22 6.46 -19.08
C ASP A 9 0.75 6.76 -17.67
N PHE A 10 1.64 7.73 -17.51
CA PHE A 10 2.16 8.14 -16.22
C PHE A 10 1.04 8.61 -15.27
N ILE A 11 0.13 9.45 -15.76
CA ILE A 11 -0.99 9.99 -14.97
C ILE A 11 -1.95 8.85 -14.59
N ILE A 12 -2.31 7.98 -15.52
CA ILE A 12 -3.23 6.85 -15.28
C ILE A 12 -2.65 5.91 -14.23
N PHE A 13 -1.37 5.58 -14.33
CA PHE A 13 -0.69 4.69 -13.39
C PHE A 13 -0.54 5.33 -12.00
N TYR A 14 -0.14 6.60 -11.91
CA TYR A 14 0.00 7.28 -10.63
C TYR A 14 -1.37 7.49 -9.94
N CYS A 15 -2.37 7.94 -10.69
CA CYS A 15 -3.73 8.12 -10.18
C CYS A 15 -4.36 6.79 -9.76
N SER A 16 -4.10 5.69 -10.48
CA SER A 16 -4.60 4.36 -10.10
C SER A 16 -3.95 3.84 -8.82
N GLY A 17 -2.64 4.04 -8.64
CA GLY A 17 -1.93 3.71 -7.40
C GLY A 17 -2.48 4.46 -6.19
N PHE A 18 -2.62 5.79 -6.30
CA PHE A 18 -3.23 6.59 -5.23
C PHE A 18 -4.68 6.18 -4.96
N SER A 19 -5.50 6.01 -6.01
CA SER A 19 -6.90 5.63 -5.84
C SER A 19 -7.06 4.27 -5.15
N SER A 20 -6.17 3.32 -5.45
CA SER A 20 -6.13 2.01 -4.80
C SER A 20 -5.82 2.14 -3.31
N GLU A 21 -4.74 2.85 -2.94
CA GLU A 21 -4.38 3.03 -1.53
C GLU A 21 -5.41 3.86 -0.76
N PHE A 22 -6.01 4.86 -1.42
CA PHE A 22 -7.09 5.66 -0.84
C PHE A 22 -8.33 4.82 -0.57
N ALA A 23 -8.75 3.94 -1.49
CA ALA A 23 -9.88 3.04 -1.28
C ALA A 23 -9.65 2.08 -0.11
N LYS A 24 -8.45 1.47 -0.01
CA LYS A 24 -8.07 0.62 1.13
C LYS A 24 -8.08 1.41 2.44
N PHE A 25 -7.55 2.64 2.42
CA PHE A 25 -7.55 3.56 3.56
C PHE A 25 -8.97 3.86 4.04
N LEU A 26 -9.91 4.16 3.14
CA LEU A 26 -11.29 4.44 3.51
C LEU A 26 -11.92 3.25 4.24
N ILE A 27 -11.74 2.04 3.71
CA ILE A 27 -12.26 0.81 4.32
C ILE A 27 -11.60 0.61 5.70
N LEU A 28 -10.28 0.71 5.80
CA LEU A 28 -9.58 0.52 7.06
C LEU A 28 -10.01 1.56 8.12
N ARG A 29 -10.00 2.85 7.76
CA ARG A 29 -10.22 3.97 8.67
C ARG A 29 -11.68 4.12 9.10
N TYR A 30 -12.63 3.89 8.20
CA TYR A 30 -14.04 4.16 8.49
C TYR A 30 -14.86 2.90 8.80
N TYR A 31 -14.42 1.71 8.36
CA TYR A 31 -15.14 0.47 8.64
C TYR A 31 -14.49 -0.35 9.77
N PHE A 32 -13.18 -0.58 9.72
CA PHE A 32 -12.49 -1.45 10.68
C PHE A 32 -12.01 -0.71 11.94
N GLN A 33 -11.35 0.44 11.79
CA GLN A 33 -10.77 1.20 12.90
C GLN A 33 -11.79 1.55 14.01
N PRO A 34 -13.07 1.87 13.72
CA PRO A 34 -14.04 2.17 14.76
C PRO A 34 -14.48 0.96 15.59
N LYS A 35 -14.21 -0.27 15.14
CA LYS A 35 -14.62 -1.50 15.84
C LYS A 35 -13.85 -1.67 17.15
N GLU A 36 -14.49 -2.27 18.15
CA GLU A 36 -13.90 -2.54 19.48
C GLU A 36 -12.69 -3.49 19.42
N ASN A 37 -12.70 -4.42 18.45
CA ASN A 37 -11.57 -5.33 18.23
C ASN A 37 -10.34 -4.64 17.63
N PHE A 38 -10.47 -3.41 17.13
CA PHE A 38 -9.36 -2.63 16.62
C PHE A 38 -8.74 -1.85 17.76
N LYS A 39 -7.70 -2.42 18.38
CA LYS A 39 -7.07 -1.85 19.56
C LYS A 39 -5.89 -0.96 19.18
N GLY A 40 -5.05 -1.36 18.24
CA GLY A 40 -3.83 -0.60 17.96
C GLY A 40 -3.13 -0.90 16.63
N PRO A 41 -1.83 -0.57 16.53
CA PRO A 41 -1.05 -0.72 15.29
C PRO A 41 -1.00 -2.14 14.74
N LEU A 42 -0.98 -3.16 15.61
CA LEU A 42 -0.97 -4.56 15.18
C LEU A 42 -2.27 -4.93 14.46
N ASP A 43 -3.43 -4.59 15.04
CA ASP A 43 -4.73 -4.82 14.41
C ASP A 43 -4.85 -4.03 13.11
N GLY A 44 -4.35 -2.78 13.11
CA GLY A 44 -4.23 -1.96 11.91
C GLY A 44 -3.49 -2.68 10.78
N ILE A 45 -2.33 -3.28 11.07
CA ILE A 45 -1.58 -4.09 10.09
C ILE A 45 -2.40 -5.29 9.63
N ILE A 46 -3.02 -6.05 10.55
CA ILE A 46 -3.78 -7.26 10.21
C ILE A 46 -4.97 -6.93 9.30
N TYR A 47 -5.80 -5.96 9.68
CA TYR A 47 -6.96 -5.56 8.88
C TYR A 47 -6.53 -4.95 7.55
N SER A 48 -5.50 -4.10 7.54
CA SER A 48 -4.98 -3.54 6.30
C SER A 48 -4.43 -4.61 5.36
N PHE A 49 -3.76 -5.63 5.90
CA PHE A 49 -3.25 -6.77 5.13
C PHE A 49 -4.40 -7.54 4.46
N LEU A 50 -5.47 -7.85 5.20
CA LEU A 50 -6.64 -8.54 4.65
C LEU A 50 -7.32 -7.73 3.53
N ILE A 51 -7.49 -6.42 3.74
CA ILE A 51 -8.05 -5.52 2.72
C ILE A 51 -7.14 -5.50 1.49
N SER A 52 -5.83 -5.28 1.67
CA SER A 52 -4.87 -5.18 0.57
C SER A 52 -4.74 -6.48 -0.21
N LEU A 53 -4.84 -7.64 0.45
CA LEU A 53 -4.85 -8.94 -0.21
C LEU A 53 -6.05 -9.06 -1.16
N GLY A 54 -7.25 -8.68 -0.73
CA GLY A 54 -8.43 -8.66 -1.59
C GLY A 54 -8.26 -7.75 -2.81
N PHE A 55 -7.71 -6.56 -2.62
CA PHE A 55 -7.39 -5.63 -3.72
C PHE A 55 -6.34 -6.21 -4.68
N ALA A 56 -5.27 -6.83 -4.15
CA ALA A 56 -4.23 -7.46 -4.94
C ALA A 56 -4.77 -8.63 -5.77
N THR A 57 -5.66 -9.45 -5.20
CA THR A 57 -6.33 -10.54 -5.91
C THR A 57 -7.15 -10.00 -7.08
N VAL A 58 -8.02 -9.02 -6.84
CA VAL A 58 -8.86 -8.42 -7.91
C VAL A 58 -7.98 -7.82 -9.00
N ALA A 59 -7.00 -7.00 -8.63
CA ALA A 59 -6.10 -6.37 -9.59
C ALA A 59 -5.32 -7.40 -10.43
N THR A 60 -4.80 -8.46 -9.80
CA THR A 60 -4.07 -9.52 -10.52
C THR A 60 -4.95 -10.21 -11.55
N VAL A 61 -6.21 -10.49 -11.21
CA VAL A 61 -7.20 -11.05 -12.16
C VAL A 61 -7.46 -10.06 -13.30
N LEU A 62 -7.73 -8.79 -12.99
CA LEU A 62 -8.01 -7.77 -14.01
C LEU A 62 -6.83 -7.56 -14.98
N TYR A 63 -5.60 -7.57 -14.49
CA TYR A 63 -4.41 -7.52 -15.32
C TYR A 63 -4.21 -8.80 -16.15
N ALA A 64 -4.43 -9.99 -15.57
CA ALA A 64 -4.28 -11.26 -16.27
C ALA A 64 -5.25 -11.42 -17.45
N TYR A 65 -6.48 -10.91 -17.31
CA TYR A 65 -7.50 -10.91 -18.37
C TYR A 65 -7.48 -9.66 -19.26
N ASN A 66 -6.47 -8.80 -19.13
CA ASN A 66 -6.32 -7.56 -19.89
C ASN A 66 -7.55 -6.62 -19.84
N VAL A 67 -8.33 -6.67 -18.75
CA VAL A 67 -9.51 -5.81 -18.56
C VAL A 67 -9.10 -4.35 -18.42
N MET A 68 -7.90 -4.11 -17.89
CA MET A 68 -7.34 -2.77 -17.70
C MET A 68 -6.86 -2.13 -19.01
N GLY A 69 -6.85 -2.87 -20.13
CA GLY A 69 -6.31 -2.40 -21.41
C GLY A 69 -4.79 -2.19 -21.41
N VAL A 70 -4.10 -2.68 -20.37
CA VAL A 70 -2.66 -2.54 -20.20
C VAL A 70 -2.03 -3.91 -20.00
N HIS A 71 -1.10 -4.24 -20.89
CA HIS A 71 -0.29 -5.44 -20.79
C HIS A 71 0.83 -5.25 -19.76
N VAL A 72 0.82 -6.08 -18.72
CA VAL A 72 1.88 -6.12 -17.71
C VAL A 72 2.68 -7.42 -17.85
N ASN A 73 3.96 -7.38 -17.49
CA ASN A 73 4.81 -8.57 -17.53
C ASN A 73 4.61 -9.46 -16.28
N LEU A 74 5.05 -10.71 -16.36
CA LEU A 74 4.91 -11.67 -15.26
C LEU A 74 5.62 -11.22 -13.98
N LEU A 75 6.77 -10.54 -14.12
CA LEU A 75 7.52 -10.01 -12.98
C LEU A 75 6.70 -8.95 -12.22
N PHE A 76 6.00 -8.07 -12.94
CA PHE A 76 5.08 -7.08 -12.36
C PHE A 76 3.98 -7.80 -11.59
N LEU A 77 3.25 -8.72 -12.22
CA LEU A 77 2.15 -9.45 -11.56
C LEU A 77 2.59 -10.12 -10.26
N PHE A 78 3.73 -10.82 -10.29
CA PHE A 78 4.25 -11.51 -9.12
C PHE A 78 4.70 -10.54 -8.02
N THR A 79 5.48 -9.52 -8.38
CA THR A 79 6.00 -8.56 -7.41
C THR A 79 4.94 -7.59 -6.90
N TYR A 80 3.87 -7.35 -7.66
CA TYR A 80 2.76 -6.47 -7.28
C TYR A 80 2.03 -7.04 -6.07
N ALA A 81 1.77 -8.36 -6.05
CA ALA A 81 1.16 -9.02 -4.89
C ALA A 81 2.03 -8.85 -3.62
N LEU A 82 3.36 -9.01 -3.75
CA LEU A 82 4.30 -8.82 -2.63
C LEU A 82 4.39 -7.36 -2.18
N ALA A 83 4.43 -6.42 -3.12
CA ALA A 83 4.47 -4.99 -2.84
C ALA A 83 3.20 -4.52 -2.10
N ASN A 84 2.04 -5.10 -2.41
CA ASN A 84 0.79 -4.81 -1.69
C ASN A 84 0.83 -5.20 -0.20
N ILE A 85 1.67 -6.17 0.20
CA ILE A 85 1.91 -6.50 1.61
C ILE A 85 2.65 -5.35 2.30
N VAL A 86 3.67 -4.81 1.64
CA VAL A 86 4.43 -3.67 2.14
C VAL A 86 3.52 -2.46 2.34
N PHE A 87 2.72 -2.12 1.33
CA PHE A 87 1.81 -0.97 1.39
C PHE A 87 0.78 -1.15 2.50
N ALA A 88 0.27 -2.37 2.68
CA ALA A 88 -0.66 -2.70 3.75
C ALA A 88 -0.05 -2.52 5.14
N ILE A 89 1.20 -2.96 5.36
CA ILE A 89 1.87 -2.81 6.66
C ILE A 89 2.09 -1.32 6.97
N LEU A 90 2.52 -0.53 5.98
CA LEU A 90 2.71 0.92 6.14
C LEU A 90 1.39 1.61 6.49
N LEU A 91 0.35 1.38 5.68
CA LEU A 91 -0.97 1.95 5.90
C LEU A 91 -1.55 1.54 7.27
N GLY A 92 -1.55 0.24 7.54
CA GLY A 92 -2.10 -0.36 8.74
C GLY A 92 -1.41 0.08 10.02
N PHE A 93 -0.08 0.16 10.03
CA PHE A 93 0.69 0.58 11.19
C PHE A 93 0.33 2.02 11.60
N PHE A 94 0.34 2.95 10.65
CA PHE A 94 0.10 4.36 10.91
C PHE A 94 -1.37 4.67 11.16
N VAL A 95 -2.30 4.02 10.46
CA VAL A 95 -3.72 4.13 10.83
C VAL A 95 -3.93 3.57 12.22
N GLY A 96 -3.36 2.42 12.58
CA GLY A 96 -3.54 1.86 13.92
C GLY A 96 -2.88 2.64 15.05
N LEU A 97 -1.88 3.50 14.77
CA LEU A 97 -1.31 4.42 15.74
C LEU A 97 -2.32 5.46 16.23
N ASP A 98 -3.35 5.77 15.44
CA ASP A 98 -4.37 6.78 15.76
C ASP A 98 -5.16 6.49 17.05
N LYS A 99 -5.24 5.22 17.49
CA LYS A 99 -5.90 4.82 18.73
C LYS A 99 -5.05 5.17 19.93
N THR A 100 -3.73 5.12 19.77
CA THR A 100 -2.74 5.27 20.84
C THR A 100 -2.20 6.68 21.00
N ARG A 101 -2.47 7.56 20.03
CA ARG A 101 -1.93 8.93 19.98
C ARG A 101 -3.03 9.96 19.91
N LYS A 102 -2.75 11.16 20.44
CA LYS A 102 -3.69 12.29 20.41
C LYS A 102 -3.97 12.77 18.98
N ASN A 103 -2.98 12.69 18.08
CA ASN A 103 -3.07 13.30 16.76
C ASN A 103 -3.50 12.32 15.65
N ARG A 104 -4.73 11.82 15.80
CA ARG A 104 -5.31 10.76 14.94
C ARG A 104 -5.25 11.04 13.45
N PHE A 105 -5.49 12.30 13.07
CA PHE A 105 -5.52 12.72 11.67
C PHE A 105 -4.12 12.64 11.04
N ILE A 106 -3.10 13.14 11.73
CA ILE A 106 -1.72 13.11 11.22
C ILE A 106 -1.24 11.67 11.06
N ASP A 107 -1.46 10.80 12.05
CA ASP A 107 -1.03 9.41 11.95
C ASP A 107 -1.73 8.70 10.77
N SER A 108 -3.05 8.86 10.61
CA SER A 108 -3.79 8.28 9.48
C SER A 108 -3.34 8.80 8.10
N MET A 109 -3.12 10.11 7.97
CA MET A 109 -2.61 10.70 6.72
C MET A 109 -1.17 10.27 6.45
N THR A 110 -0.35 10.09 7.48
CA THR A 110 1.00 9.54 7.32
C THR A 110 0.95 8.14 6.72
N GLY A 111 0.00 7.30 7.17
CA GLY A 111 -0.21 5.96 6.60
C GLY A 111 -0.58 6.00 5.12
N LEU A 112 -1.58 6.80 4.77
CA LEU A 112 -2.03 6.96 3.38
C LEU A 112 -0.92 7.49 2.48
N LEU A 113 -0.23 8.56 2.89
CA LEU A 113 0.83 9.18 2.10
C LEU A 113 2.03 8.25 1.95
N THR A 114 2.41 7.53 3.00
CA THR A 114 3.55 6.60 2.94
C THR A 114 3.21 5.40 2.04
N ALA A 115 2.03 4.80 2.18
CA ALA A 115 1.60 3.71 1.31
C ALA A 115 1.53 4.15 -0.16
N THR A 116 0.93 5.31 -0.43
CA THR A 116 0.87 5.91 -1.78
C THR A 116 2.26 6.15 -2.35
N PHE A 117 3.17 6.70 -1.56
CA PHE A 117 4.54 6.98 -1.99
C PHE A 117 5.28 5.71 -2.41
N PHE A 118 5.23 4.66 -1.59
CA PHE A 118 5.87 3.38 -1.93
C PHE A 118 5.20 2.69 -3.12
N HIS A 119 3.88 2.79 -3.25
CA HIS A 119 3.16 2.29 -4.42
C HIS A 119 3.58 3.03 -5.70
N GLY A 120 3.62 4.37 -5.66
CA GLY A 120 4.09 5.20 -6.76
C GLY A 120 5.53 4.87 -7.17
N LEU A 121 6.44 4.69 -6.21
CA LEU A 121 7.81 4.27 -6.48
C LEU A 121 7.88 2.88 -7.12
N TYR A 122 7.06 1.93 -6.67
CA TYR A 122 6.99 0.61 -7.27
C TYR A 122 6.59 0.70 -8.75
N ILE A 123 5.53 1.44 -9.06
CA ILE A 123 5.07 1.67 -10.43
C ILE A 123 6.15 2.36 -11.26
N LEU A 124 6.80 3.38 -10.69
CA LEU A 124 7.88 4.11 -11.36
C LEU A 124 9.02 3.17 -11.80
N CYS A 125 9.40 2.20 -10.96
CA CYS A 125 10.44 1.23 -11.31
C CYS A 125 10.11 0.42 -12.57
N PHE A 126 8.84 0.05 -12.76
CA PHE A 126 8.40 -0.68 -13.95
C PHE A 126 8.24 0.22 -15.17
N LEU A 127 7.78 1.47 -14.97
CA LEU A 127 7.65 2.44 -16.04
C LEU A 127 9.02 2.85 -16.62
N THR A 128 10.01 3.06 -15.76
CA THR A 128 11.39 3.39 -16.17
C THR A 128 12.23 2.17 -16.50
N LYS A 129 11.73 0.96 -16.21
CA LYS A 129 12.46 -0.32 -16.30
C LYS A 129 13.74 -0.34 -15.46
N ASP A 130 13.79 0.43 -14.37
CA ASP A 130 14.93 0.45 -13.45
C ASP A 130 14.83 -0.64 -12.38
N TYR A 131 15.29 -1.84 -12.72
CA TYR A 131 15.30 -2.98 -11.80
C TYR A 131 16.31 -2.84 -10.65
N ARG A 132 17.31 -1.95 -10.77
CA ARG A 132 18.23 -1.67 -9.65
C ARG A 132 17.49 -0.89 -8.56
N LEU A 133 16.72 0.12 -8.97
CA LEU A 133 15.83 0.86 -8.07
C LEU A 133 14.79 -0.08 -7.45
N LEU A 134 14.22 -1.01 -8.23
CA LEU A 134 13.26 -2.00 -7.72
C LEU A 134 13.85 -2.85 -6.59
N ILE A 135 15.09 -3.35 -6.74
CA ILE A 135 15.76 -4.16 -5.70
C ILE A 135 16.03 -3.32 -4.45
N ILE A 136 16.53 -2.09 -4.61
CA ILE A 136 16.78 -1.18 -3.49
C ILE A 136 15.47 -0.89 -2.74
N LEU A 137 14.40 -0.60 -3.48
CA LEU A 137 13.07 -0.36 -2.93
C LEU A 137 12.53 -1.60 -2.19
N ALA A 138 12.67 -2.78 -2.77
CA ALA A 138 12.24 -4.04 -2.15
C ALA A 138 12.98 -4.30 -0.83
N VAL A 139 14.31 -4.25 -0.84
CA VAL A 139 15.12 -4.49 0.37
C VAL A 139 14.83 -3.44 1.44
N GLY A 140 14.83 -2.14 1.07
CA GLY A 140 14.56 -1.05 2.00
C GLY A 140 13.17 -1.14 2.61
N SER A 141 12.15 -1.44 1.81
CA SER A 141 10.77 -1.56 2.29
C SER A 141 10.54 -2.79 3.16
N ILE A 142 11.20 -3.92 2.89
CA ILE A 142 11.17 -5.11 3.76
C ILE A 142 11.76 -4.77 5.13
N ILE A 143 12.92 -4.10 5.18
CA ILE A 143 13.53 -3.69 6.45
C ILE A 143 12.57 -2.77 7.23
N ILE A 144 12.01 -1.75 6.57
CA ILE A 144 11.08 -0.81 7.21
C ILE A 144 9.86 -1.55 7.76
N THR A 145 9.24 -2.42 6.96
CA THR A 145 8.02 -3.13 7.35
C THR A 145 8.24 -4.15 8.45
N ILE A 146 9.40 -4.82 8.49
CA ILE A 146 9.81 -5.66 9.62
C ILE A 146 9.92 -4.81 10.88
N LEU A 147 10.62 -3.67 10.82
CA LEU A 147 10.80 -2.79 11.98
C LEU A 147 9.45 -2.25 12.50
N LEU A 148 8.54 -1.84 11.60
CA LEU A 148 7.21 -1.38 11.98
C LEU A 148 6.36 -2.49 12.59
N THR A 149 6.42 -3.71 12.04
CA THR A 149 5.72 -4.87 12.59
C THR A 149 6.27 -5.25 13.96
N LEU A 150 7.59 -5.24 14.16
CA LEU A 150 8.18 -5.49 15.48
C LEU A 150 7.83 -4.40 16.48
N LYS A 151 7.70 -3.15 16.01
CA LYS A 151 7.27 -2.02 16.83
C LYS A 151 5.79 -2.12 17.21
N SER A 152 4.93 -2.60 16.30
CA SER A 152 3.50 -2.73 16.57
C SER A 152 3.21 -3.71 17.71
N LEU A 153 4.01 -4.77 17.83
CA LEU A 153 3.90 -5.76 18.92
C LEU A 153 4.20 -5.18 20.32
N LYS A 154 4.96 -4.07 20.38
CA LYS A 154 5.37 -3.45 21.66
C LYS A 154 4.43 -2.35 22.12
N ILE A 155 3.57 -1.85 21.23
CA ILE A 155 2.64 -0.76 21.54
C ILE A 155 1.42 -1.37 22.22
N LYS A 156 1.38 -1.28 23.55
CA LYS A 156 0.20 -1.63 24.33
C LYS A 156 -0.83 -0.53 24.22
N VAL A 157 -2.08 -0.93 24.06
CA VAL A 157 -3.25 -0.05 24.09
C VAL A 157 -3.70 -0.10 25.54
N GLU A 158 -3.69 1.04 26.23
CA GLU A 158 -4.30 1.14 27.55
C GLU A 158 -5.82 0.98 27.35
N ASP A 159 -6.39 -0.03 28.03
CA ASP A 159 -7.84 -0.33 28.01
C ASP A 159 -8.66 0.78 28.68
#